data_AF-A0A2G9NBA7-F1
#
_entry.id   AF-A0A2G9NBA7-F1
#
_cell.length_a   1.000
_cell.length_b   1.000
_cell.length_c   1.000
_cell.angle_alpha   90.00
_cell.angle_beta   90.00
_cell.angle_gamma   90.00
#
_symmetry.space_group_name_H-M   'P 1'
#
loop_
_entity.id
_entity.type
_entity.pdbx_description
1 polymer ?
#
loop_
_entity_poly.entity_id
_entity_poly.type
_entity_poly.pdbx_seq_one_letter_code
_entity_poly.pdbx_strand_id
1 'polypeptide(L)'
;MTREDAVQYLMNIPQNEEIVLLTQGKEDIYRKMIKSNLGDSFYIRTHFEYEADTPSSLSFTRGEIFHVLDTMYRGKLGSWLATRVGKDFKEMKKGIIPNRSRAEQFASLENVLKPQQSSGPRAEFWKLRGLRGAKKILKKSREDLSAITNKAKYPPYEKVVLREGKKSIKQFF
;
A
#
# COMPACT_ATOMS: atom_id res chain seq x y z
N MET A 1 -14.46 0.98 -8.80
CA MET A 1 -13.58 0.91 -9.98
C MET A 1 -12.70 2.14 -9.95
N THR A 2 -11.38 1.97 -10.05
CA THR A 2 -10.45 3.11 -10.12
C THR A 2 -10.29 3.60 -11.56
N ARG A 3 -9.65 4.77 -11.75
CA ARG A 3 -9.31 5.26 -13.08
C ARG A 3 -8.38 4.30 -13.84
N GLU A 4 -7.37 3.76 -13.15
CA GLU A 4 -6.47 2.74 -13.71
C GLU A 4 -7.22 1.47 -14.12
N ASP A 5 -8.14 0.96 -13.29
CA ASP A 5 -8.93 -0.25 -13.61
C ASP A 5 -9.72 -0.06 -14.91
N ALA A 6 -10.35 1.12 -15.09
CA ALA A 6 -11.15 1.43 -16.27
C ALA A 6 -10.28 1.52 -17.54
N VAL A 7 -9.11 2.16 -17.46
CA VAL A 7 -8.17 2.24 -18.60
C VAL A 7 -7.64 0.86 -18.96
N GLN A 8 -7.24 0.06 -17.96
CA GLN A 8 -6.78 -1.31 -18.17
C GLN A 8 -7.85 -2.17 -18.86
N TYR A 9 -9.12 -2.02 -18.44
CA TYR A 9 -10.24 -2.73 -19.04
C TYR A 9 -10.38 -2.38 -20.53
N LEU A 10 -10.42 -1.09 -20.88
CA LEU A 10 -10.54 -0.65 -22.28
C LEU A 10 -9.36 -1.09 -23.15
N MET A 11 -8.15 -1.12 -22.59
CA MET A 11 -6.94 -1.57 -23.30
C MET A 11 -6.91 -3.08 -23.57
N ASN A 12 -7.63 -3.86 -22.77
CA ASN A 12 -7.67 -5.33 -22.87
C ASN A 12 -8.82 -5.85 -23.73
N ILE A 13 -9.66 -4.97 -24.29
CA ILE A 13 -10.72 -5.38 -25.21
C ILE A 13 -10.08 -5.92 -26.50
N PRO A 14 -10.44 -7.13 -26.95
CA PRO A 14 -10.00 -7.68 -28.22
C PRO A 14 -10.18 -6.72 -29.39
N GLN A 15 -9.22 -6.71 -30.29
CA GLN A 15 -9.37 -5.96 -31.54
C GLN A 15 -10.53 -6.54 -32.35
N ASN A 16 -11.32 -5.65 -32.96
CA ASN A 16 -12.48 -5.98 -33.80
C ASN A 16 -13.72 -6.52 -33.05
N GLU A 17 -13.81 -6.31 -31.74
CA GLU A 17 -15.04 -6.56 -30.97
C GLU A 17 -15.96 -5.33 -30.99
N GLU A 18 -17.27 -5.53 -31.09
CA GLU A 18 -18.25 -4.45 -31.00
C GLU A 18 -18.37 -3.98 -29.54
N ILE A 19 -18.20 -2.67 -29.32
CA ILE A 19 -18.28 -2.08 -27.98
C ILE A 19 -19.51 -1.20 -27.90
N VAL A 20 -20.40 -1.50 -26.95
CA VAL A 20 -21.57 -0.67 -26.64
C VAL A 20 -21.29 0.17 -25.39
N LEU A 21 -21.17 1.49 -25.56
CA LEU A 21 -20.97 2.43 -24.46
C LEU A 21 -22.29 3.11 -24.09
N LEU A 22 -22.80 2.81 -22.90
CA LEU A 22 -23.92 3.55 -22.31
C LEU A 22 -23.37 4.80 -21.61
N THR A 23 -23.73 5.98 -22.11
CA THR A 23 -23.20 7.25 -21.62
C THR A 23 -24.33 8.17 -21.15
N GLN A 24 -24.00 9.09 -20.24
CA GLN A 24 -24.92 10.13 -19.77
C GLN A 24 -24.16 11.45 -19.66
N GLY A 25 -24.66 12.49 -20.32
CA GLY A 25 -24.12 13.84 -20.22
C GLY A 25 -24.35 14.41 -18.81
N LYS A 26 -23.25 14.70 -18.09
CA LYS A 26 -23.29 15.34 -16.76
C LYS A 26 -22.25 16.46 -16.69
N GLU A 27 -22.42 17.47 -17.53
CA GLU A 27 -21.44 18.55 -17.72
C GLU A 27 -21.11 19.30 -16.43
N ASP A 28 -22.11 19.61 -15.60
CA ASP A 28 -21.88 20.30 -14.32
C ASP A 28 -21.02 19.47 -13.36
N ILE A 29 -21.22 18.15 -13.34
CA ILE A 29 -20.41 17.24 -12.53
C ILE A 29 -19.00 17.15 -13.11
N TYR A 30 -18.89 16.98 -14.43
CA TYR A 30 -17.59 16.92 -15.10
C TYR A 30 -16.75 18.18 -14.83
N ARG A 31 -17.34 19.38 -15.00
CA ARG A 31 -16.69 20.66 -14.68
C ARG A 31 -16.25 20.76 -13.23
N LYS A 32 -17.08 20.27 -12.29
CA LYS A 32 -16.70 20.21 -10.87
C LYS A 32 -15.49 19.30 -10.68
N MET A 33 -15.53 18.08 -11.21
CA MET A 33 -14.43 17.09 -11.07
C MET A 33 -13.09 17.64 -11.59
N ILE A 34 -13.10 18.31 -12.75
CA ILE A 34 -11.91 18.96 -13.32
C ILE A 34 -11.41 20.09 -12.42
N LYS A 35 -12.30 20.96 -11.93
CA LYS A 35 -11.92 22.09 -11.05
C LYS A 35 -11.36 21.64 -9.71
N SER A 36 -11.93 20.62 -9.10
CA SER A 36 -11.54 20.12 -7.78
C SER A 36 -10.40 19.10 -7.84
N ASN A 37 -9.94 18.72 -9.03
CA ASN A 37 -8.96 17.66 -9.25
C ASN A 37 -9.31 16.37 -8.46
N LEU A 38 -10.61 16.05 -8.43
CA LEU A 38 -11.12 14.86 -7.77
C LEU A 38 -10.90 13.66 -8.69
N GLY A 39 -10.24 12.63 -8.17
CA GLY A 39 -9.93 11.40 -8.88
C GLY A 39 -10.38 10.20 -8.08
N ASP A 40 -9.43 9.29 -7.84
CA ASP A 40 -9.65 8.15 -6.98
C ASP A 40 -9.65 8.57 -5.50
N SER A 41 -10.33 7.81 -4.64
CA SER A 41 -10.27 8.01 -3.20
C SER A 41 -10.52 6.69 -2.49
N PHE A 42 -9.46 6.09 -1.96
CA PHE A 42 -9.54 4.89 -1.14
C PHE A 42 -8.28 4.74 -0.28
N TYR A 43 -8.36 3.91 0.77
CA TYR A 43 -7.24 3.67 1.66
C TYR A 43 -6.64 2.30 1.43
N ILE A 44 -5.31 2.21 1.54
CA ILE A 44 -4.56 0.96 1.48
C ILE A 44 -3.65 0.80 2.68
N ARG A 45 -3.40 -0.45 3.08
CA ARG A 45 -2.35 -0.86 4.02
C ARG A 45 -1.26 -1.61 3.26
N THR A 46 0.01 -1.30 3.56
CA THR A 46 1.19 -1.91 2.94
C THR A 46 1.57 -3.23 3.64
N HIS A 47 1.99 -4.24 2.86
CA HIS A 47 2.45 -5.54 3.37
C HIS A 47 3.85 -5.93 2.90
N PHE A 48 4.59 -4.96 2.36
CA PHE A 48 6.00 -5.08 1.95
C PHE A 48 6.77 -3.79 2.29
N GLU A 49 8.09 -3.84 2.14
CA GLU A 49 8.94 -2.67 2.30
C GLU A 49 9.30 -2.06 0.94
N TYR A 50 9.23 -0.75 0.84
CA TYR A 50 9.60 -0.01 -0.36
C TYR A 50 10.50 1.16 -0.01
N GLU A 51 11.62 1.27 -0.71
CA GLU A 51 12.54 2.40 -0.63
C GLU A 51 12.46 3.20 -1.91
N ALA A 52 12.19 4.50 -1.77
CA ALA A 52 12.03 5.40 -2.90
C ALA A 52 13.39 5.94 -3.37
N ASP A 53 13.62 5.91 -4.68
CA ASP A 53 14.83 6.46 -5.31
C ASP A 53 14.75 7.96 -5.61
N THR A 54 13.57 8.56 -5.43
CA THR A 54 13.31 9.98 -5.74
C THR A 54 12.67 10.73 -4.58
N PRO A 55 12.96 12.03 -4.38
CA PRO A 55 12.40 12.81 -3.27
C PRO A 55 10.86 12.96 -3.28
N SER A 56 10.26 12.88 -4.48
CA SER A 56 8.82 12.96 -4.71
C SER A 56 8.07 11.67 -4.38
N SER A 57 8.79 10.55 -4.29
CA SER A 57 8.25 9.24 -3.92
C SER A 57 8.27 9.04 -2.41
N LEU A 58 7.43 8.14 -1.92
CA LEU A 58 7.31 7.82 -0.49
C LEU A 58 7.86 6.42 -0.22
N SER A 59 8.96 6.33 0.54
CA SER A 59 9.41 5.06 1.13
C SER A 59 8.46 4.64 2.24
N PHE A 60 8.22 3.35 2.43
CA PHE A 60 7.34 2.85 3.49
C PHE A 60 7.76 1.47 4.00
N THR A 61 7.30 1.19 5.21
CA THR A 61 7.39 -0.13 5.84
C THR A 61 6.04 -0.82 5.88
N ARG A 62 6.02 -2.09 6.31
CA ARG A 62 4.80 -2.88 6.49
C ARG A 62 3.85 -2.24 7.52
N GLY A 63 2.56 -2.30 7.23
CA GLY A 63 1.48 -1.83 8.10
C GLY A 63 1.16 -0.35 7.99
N GLU A 64 1.88 0.41 7.17
CA GLU A 64 1.58 1.81 6.92
C GLU A 64 0.32 1.98 6.08
N ILE A 65 -0.42 3.06 6.34
CA ILE A 65 -1.69 3.35 5.66
C ILE A 65 -1.52 4.58 4.76
N PHE A 66 -2.06 4.48 3.55
CA PHE A 66 -2.07 5.55 2.56
C PHE A 66 -3.48 5.82 2.06
N HIS A 67 -3.82 7.09 1.90
CA HIS A 67 -4.98 7.54 1.12
C HIS A 67 -4.54 7.72 -0.33
N VAL A 68 -5.01 6.86 -1.23
CA VAL A 68 -4.76 6.96 -2.67
C VAL A 68 -5.72 7.98 -3.27
N LEU A 69 -5.16 8.98 -3.96
CA LEU A 69 -5.87 10.12 -4.54
C LEU A 69 -5.95 10.04 -6.08
N ASP A 70 -5.01 9.33 -6.69
CA ASP A 70 -4.93 9.19 -8.15
C ASP A 70 -4.18 7.89 -8.49
N THR A 71 -4.84 6.98 -9.21
CA THR A 71 -4.24 5.72 -9.67
C THR A 71 -3.50 5.81 -11.01
N MET A 72 -3.50 6.98 -11.65
CA MET A 72 -2.73 7.28 -12.86
C MET A 72 -2.06 8.65 -12.75
N TYR A 73 -1.11 8.80 -11.82
CA TYR A 73 -0.50 10.09 -11.54
C TYR A 73 0.09 10.73 -12.82
N ARG A 74 -0.31 11.98 -13.11
CA ARG A 74 0.03 12.71 -14.35
C ARG A 74 -0.38 11.99 -15.63
N GLY A 75 -1.46 11.22 -15.59
CA GLY A 75 -2.05 10.53 -16.74
C GLY A 75 -1.26 9.30 -17.21
N LYS A 76 -0.34 8.77 -16.40
CA LYS A 76 0.50 7.61 -16.75
C LYS A 76 0.22 6.41 -15.83
N LEU A 77 0.24 5.22 -16.41
CA LEU A 77 0.20 3.96 -15.66
C LEU A 77 1.53 3.73 -14.92
N GLY A 78 1.46 2.98 -13.82
CA GLY A 78 2.64 2.53 -13.07
C GLY A 78 2.91 3.25 -11.74
N SER A 79 2.28 4.39 -11.49
CA SER A 79 2.50 5.17 -10.27
C SER A 79 1.21 5.82 -9.76
N TRP A 80 1.03 5.76 -8.45
CA TRP A 80 -0.12 6.35 -7.77
C TRP A 80 0.29 7.57 -6.96
N LEU A 81 -0.61 8.56 -6.87
CA LEU A 81 -0.49 9.67 -5.93
C LEU A 81 -1.20 9.28 -4.64
N ALA A 82 -0.51 9.42 -3.51
CA ALA A 82 -1.09 9.11 -2.21
C ALA A 82 -0.62 10.08 -1.11
N THR A 83 -1.41 10.17 -0.05
CA THR A 83 -1.02 10.82 1.20
C THR A 83 -0.83 9.77 2.29
N ARG A 84 0.27 9.83 3.04
CA ARG A 84 0.48 8.97 4.22
C ARG A 84 -0.53 9.34 5.31
N VAL A 85 -1.14 8.34 5.93
CA VAL A 85 -2.04 8.53 7.08
C VAL A 85 -1.27 8.29 8.38
N GLY A 86 -1.28 9.28 9.26
CA GLY A 86 -0.66 9.22 10.58
C GLY A 86 -1.45 8.36 11.56
N LYS A 87 -0.88 8.13 12.75
CA LYS A 87 -1.53 7.36 13.83
C LYS A 87 -2.77 8.06 14.39
N ASP A 88 -2.84 9.37 14.24
CA ASP A 88 -3.98 10.23 14.59
C ASP A 88 -5.02 10.31 13.47
N PHE A 89 -4.89 9.46 12.44
CA PHE A 89 -5.74 9.42 11.25
C PHE A 89 -5.71 10.71 10.41
N LYS A 90 -4.69 11.56 10.61
CA LYS A 90 -4.50 12.75 9.78
C LYS A 90 -3.63 12.44 8.57
N GLU A 91 -3.98 13.09 7.47
CA GLU A 91 -3.15 13.10 6.27
C GLU A 91 -1.86 13.88 6.51
N MET A 92 -0.73 13.27 6.15
CA MET A 92 0.62 13.80 6.31
C MET A 92 1.23 14.15 4.94
N LYS A 93 2.44 13.63 4.66
CA LYS A 93 3.16 13.88 3.40
C LYS A 93 2.44 13.21 2.23
N LYS A 94 2.14 14.01 1.20
CA LYS A 94 1.71 13.56 -0.13
C LYS A 94 2.94 13.21 -0.99
N GLY A 95 2.82 12.19 -1.82
CA GLY A 95 3.88 11.77 -2.73
C GLY A 95 3.47 10.57 -3.58
N ILE A 96 4.45 10.03 -4.29
CA ILE A 96 4.24 8.97 -5.28
C ILE A 96 4.54 7.61 -4.64
N ILE A 97 3.69 6.62 -4.92
CA ILE A 97 3.93 5.21 -4.58
C ILE A 97 3.78 4.34 -5.84
N PRO A 98 4.38 3.14 -5.89
CA PRO A 98 4.15 2.19 -6.97
C PRO A 98 2.66 1.86 -7.11
N ASN A 99 2.18 1.64 -8.35
CA ASN A 99 0.84 1.07 -8.55
C ASN A 99 0.76 -0.38 -8.05
N ARG A 100 -0.43 -0.97 -8.11
CA ARG A 100 -0.68 -2.35 -7.66
C ARG A 100 0.26 -3.37 -8.32
N SER A 101 0.39 -3.33 -9.66
CA SER A 101 1.21 -4.31 -10.39
C SER A 101 2.69 -4.22 -10.02
N ARG A 102 3.25 -3.01 -9.92
CA ARG A 102 4.64 -2.83 -9.46
C ARG A 102 4.82 -3.22 -8.00
N ALA A 103 3.84 -2.97 -7.13
CA ALA A 103 3.88 -3.42 -5.75
C ALA A 103 3.94 -4.95 -5.64
N GLU A 104 3.21 -5.68 -6.49
CA GLU A 104 3.31 -7.14 -6.62
C GLU A 104 4.72 -7.59 -7.05
N GLN A 105 5.32 -6.91 -8.03
CA GLN A 105 6.70 -7.15 -8.43
C GLN A 105 7.69 -6.92 -7.28
N PHE A 106 7.63 -5.78 -6.59
CA PHE A 106 8.52 -5.50 -5.45
C PHE A 106 8.36 -6.50 -4.30
N ALA A 107 7.11 -6.83 -3.94
CA ALA A 107 6.85 -7.77 -2.85
C ALA A 107 7.35 -9.20 -3.17
N SER A 108 7.22 -9.64 -4.43
CA SER A 108 7.74 -10.94 -4.85
C SER A 108 9.27 -11.01 -4.80
N LEU A 109 9.97 -9.95 -5.19
CA LEU A 109 11.44 -9.86 -5.08
C LEU A 109 11.91 -9.84 -3.62
N GLU A 110 11.18 -9.20 -2.71
CA GLU A 110 11.53 -9.18 -1.29
C GLU A 110 11.58 -10.59 -0.69
N ASN A 111 10.63 -11.45 -1.06
CA ASN A 111 10.59 -12.85 -0.61
C ASN A 111 11.79 -13.68 -1.14
N VAL A 112 12.33 -13.31 -2.30
CA VAL A 112 13.48 -13.99 -2.91
C VAL A 112 14.81 -13.50 -2.31
N LEU A 113 14.93 -12.20 -2.06
CA LEU A 113 16.17 -11.58 -1.58
C LEU A 113 16.35 -11.67 -0.06
N LYS A 114 15.25 -11.72 0.69
CA LYS A 114 15.22 -11.95 2.14
C LYS A 114 14.49 -13.26 2.43
N PRO A 115 15.00 -14.43 1.97
CA PRO A 115 14.45 -15.70 2.42
C PRO A 115 14.53 -15.69 3.94
N GLN A 116 13.50 -16.23 4.62
CA GLN A 116 13.44 -16.24 6.08
C GLN A 116 14.81 -16.61 6.62
N GLN A 117 15.48 -15.68 7.30
CA GLN A 117 16.69 -16.00 8.04
C GLN A 117 16.24 -16.92 9.16
N SER A 118 16.20 -18.23 8.89
CA SER A 118 16.20 -19.27 9.90
C SER A 118 17.56 -19.18 10.58
N SER A 119 17.67 -18.19 11.47
CA SER A 119 18.77 -17.98 12.38
C SER A 119 18.87 -19.23 13.24
N GLY A 120 19.71 -20.19 12.82
CA GLY A 120 19.95 -21.40 13.58
C GLY A 120 20.48 -21.05 14.99
N PRO A 121 20.41 -21.98 15.96
CA PRO A 121 20.73 -21.70 17.37
C PRO A 121 22.08 -21.01 17.61
N ARG A 122 23.05 -21.26 16.72
CA ARG A 122 24.40 -20.69 16.76
C ARG A 122 24.44 -19.19 16.40
N ALA A 123 23.56 -18.72 15.52
CA ALA A 123 23.49 -17.30 15.13
C ALA A 123 22.89 -16.44 16.26
N GLU A 124 21.91 -16.97 16.99
CA GLU A 124 21.33 -16.32 18.17
C GLU A 124 22.35 -16.18 19.32
N PHE A 125 23.22 -17.18 19.50
CA PHE A 125 24.27 -17.16 20.53
C PHE A 125 25.25 -15.97 20.38
N TRP A 126 25.64 -15.63 19.15
CA TRP A 126 26.54 -14.49 18.90
C TRP A 126 25.79 -13.15 18.95
N LYS A 127 24.51 -13.13 18.58
CA LYS A 127 23.63 -11.94 18.61
C LYS A 127 23.29 -11.49 20.04
N LEU A 128 23.13 -12.44 20.97
CA LEU A 128 22.90 -12.18 22.39
C LEU A 128 24.13 -11.56 23.09
N ARG A 129 25.35 -11.83 22.61
CA ARG A 129 26.58 -11.31 23.22
C ARG A 129 26.81 -9.80 22.94
N GLY A 130 26.18 -9.22 21.92
CA GLY A 130 26.33 -7.82 21.52
C GLY A 130 25.25 -6.86 22.07
N LEU A 131 24.67 -7.13 23.23
CA LEU A 131 23.53 -6.39 23.79
C LEU A 131 23.94 -5.16 24.63
N ARG A 132 24.21 -4.03 23.96
CA ARG A 132 24.03 -2.69 24.53
C ARG A 132 23.39 -1.76 23.48
N GLY A 133 22.29 -1.07 23.84
CA GLY A 133 21.74 0.04 23.04
C GLY A 133 20.26 -0.04 22.68
N ALA A 134 19.52 1.03 22.98
CA ALA A 134 18.07 1.22 22.84
C ALA A 134 17.51 1.17 21.40
N LYS A 135 18.34 1.03 20.36
CA LYS A 135 17.90 0.89 18.95
C LYS A 135 17.25 -0.47 18.62
N LYS A 136 17.18 -1.42 19.58
CA LYS A 136 16.74 -2.80 19.34
C LYS A 136 15.23 -3.01 19.31
N ILE A 137 14.44 -2.17 19.99
CA ILE A 137 12.97 -2.38 20.10
C ILE A 137 12.28 -2.18 18.75
N LEU A 138 12.64 -1.10 18.03
CA LEU A 138 12.06 -0.79 16.72
C LEU A 138 12.41 -1.85 15.66
N LYS A 139 13.66 -2.35 15.70
CA LYS A 139 14.14 -3.40 14.81
C LYS A 139 13.35 -4.70 15.02
N LYS A 140 13.25 -5.16 16.28
CA LYS A 140 12.48 -6.36 16.64
C LYS A 140 11.01 -6.29 16.23
N SER A 141 10.35 -5.15 16.44
CA SER A 141 8.96 -4.94 16.00
C SER A 141 8.79 -5.04 14.48
N ARG A 142 9.77 -4.60 13.69
CA ARG A 142 9.75 -4.70 12.22
C ARG A 142 9.87 -6.15 11.76
N GLU A 143 10.77 -6.92 12.40
CA GLU A 143 10.94 -8.34 12.11
C GLU A 143 9.72 -9.20 12.52
N ASP A 144 9.07 -8.87 13.64
CA ASP A 144 7.86 -9.57 14.05
C ASP A 144 6.70 -9.33 13.07
N LEU A 145 6.52 -8.08 12.60
CA LEU A 145 5.53 -7.75 11.58
C LEU A 145 5.80 -8.48 10.25
N SER A 146 7.06 -8.54 9.80
CA SER A 146 7.40 -9.24 8.55
C SER A 146 7.12 -10.74 8.67
N ALA A 147 7.41 -11.37 9.82
CA ALA A 147 7.11 -12.77 10.06
C ALA A 147 5.60 -13.06 10.05
N ILE A 148 4.77 -12.15 10.58
CA ILE A 148 3.31 -12.28 10.58
C ILE A 148 2.75 -12.12 9.17
N THR A 149 3.14 -11.06 8.44
CA THR A 149 2.61 -10.80 7.09
C THR A 149 3.01 -11.90 6.10
N ASN A 150 4.23 -12.43 6.21
CA ASN A 150 4.71 -13.48 5.31
C ASN A 150 3.97 -14.81 5.51
N LYS A 151 3.56 -15.12 6.75
CA LYS A 151 2.72 -16.30 7.02
C LYS A 151 1.29 -16.13 6.51
N ALA A 152 0.75 -14.91 6.59
CA ALA A 152 -0.65 -14.62 6.30
C ALA A 152 -0.97 -14.36 4.81
N LYS A 153 0.00 -14.45 3.89
CA LYS A 153 -0.17 -14.29 2.43
C LYS A 153 -1.05 -13.08 2.03
N TYR A 154 -0.88 -11.95 2.70
CA TYR A 154 -1.60 -10.72 2.34
C TYR A 154 -1.15 -10.20 0.97
N PRO A 155 -2.06 -9.56 0.19
CA PRO A 155 -1.65 -8.82 -1.00
C PRO A 155 -0.73 -7.64 -0.60
N PRO A 156 0.19 -7.19 -1.48
CA PRO A 156 1.13 -6.10 -1.16
C PRO A 156 0.44 -4.81 -0.69
N TYR A 157 -0.71 -4.52 -1.29
CA TYR A 157 -1.63 -3.49 -0.85
C TYR A 157 -3.00 -4.09 -0.53
N GLU A 158 -3.42 -3.94 0.72
CA GLU A 158 -4.75 -4.33 1.19
C GLU A 158 -5.64 -3.09 1.24
N LYS A 159 -6.80 -3.09 0.56
CA LYS A 159 -7.77 -1.99 0.70
C LYS A 159 -8.39 -2.03 2.10
N VAL A 160 -8.37 -0.90 2.80
CA VAL A 160 -8.84 -0.79 4.19
C VAL A 160 -9.89 0.30 4.33
N VAL A 161 -10.72 0.17 5.37
CA VAL A 161 -11.71 1.18 5.78
C VAL A 161 -11.64 1.35 7.30
N LEU A 162 -11.84 2.57 7.77
CA LEU A 162 -11.91 2.82 9.21
C LEU A 162 -13.22 2.23 9.75
N ARG A 163 -13.13 1.47 10.84
CA ARG A 163 -14.28 0.88 11.52
C ARG A 163 -14.13 1.11 13.02
N GLU A 164 -15.24 1.45 13.68
CA GLU A 164 -15.27 1.50 15.13
C GLU A 164 -15.09 0.09 15.70
N GLY A 165 -14.13 -0.07 16.61
CA GLY A 165 -14.01 -1.29 17.38
C GLY A 165 -15.14 -1.35 18.40
N LYS A 166 -16.03 -2.35 18.29
CA LYS A 166 -16.86 -2.72 19.43
C LYS A 166 -15.91 -3.21 20.52
N LYS A 167 -15.68 -2.39 21.56
CA LYS A 167 -15.10 -2.89 22.81
C LYS A 167 -16.06 -3.96 23.30
N SER A 168 -15.73 -5.23 23.06
CA SER A 168 -16.29 -6.30 23.87
C SER A 168 -15.68 -6.12 25.25
N ILE A 169 -16.37 -5.33 26.07
CA ILE A 169 -16.17 -5.32 27.51
C ILE A 169 -16.62 -6.71 27.95
N LYS A 170 -15.67 -7.64 28.00
CA LYS A 170 -15.77 -8.77 28.91
C LYS A 170 -14.89 -8.44 30.11
N GLN A 171 -15.45 -7.60 30.99
CA GLN A 171 -15.36 -7.88 32.42
C GLN A 171 -16.39 -8.97 32.76
N PHE A 172 -16.12 -9.71 33.84
CA PHE A 172 -16.84 -10.90 34.35
C PHE A 172 -16.47 -12.19 33.55
N PHE A 173 -15.69 -13.15 34.05
CA PHE A 173 -15.27 -13.54 35.42
C PHE A 173 -13.76 -13.79 35.48
#